data_AF-A0A9P0BLE0-F1
#
_entry.id   AF-A0A9P0BLE0-F1
#
_cell.length_a   1.000
_cell.length_b   1.000
_cell.length_c   1.000
_cell.angle_alpha   90.00
_cell.angle_beta   90.00
_cell.angle_gamma   90.00
#
_symmetry.space_group_name_H-M   'P 1'
#
loop_
_entity.id
_entity.type
_entity.pdbx_description
1 polymer ?
#
loop_
_entity_poly.entity_id
_entity_poly.type
_entity_poly.pdbx_seq_one_letter_code
_entity_poly.pdbx_strand_id
1 'polypeptide(L)'
;MLVFILIYYHILDFKNNINNNIMYKYSIFARKKSSIRNNGSKLIDIDFHYNIFNLACKDDHPEFVIFVSSSTLNFKKREAIRSTWGNNQSSPILFALGSVQNKTIQSQINAENERYSDIIQGSFEDTYRNLSYKQVMMLKYVNKYCSDSMYLVKMDDDVFVNMQQLTNFIHNDLSPNYKFNLIMGDVYIDAPVIREPSTWKVTPEEFSPNVYPTYCPGYRIIYSMDIVQYLHRQSQNPAVKFFWVDDVFVSGILASKLKDVHKDIGPLTATHTRVKQYLNGSAKYDCFVFSSFSFDINKNGQMMEFLRNQTPCFSVSNRLIWMNK
;
A
#
# COMPACT_ATOMS: atom_id res chain seq x y z
N MET A 1 -50.45 2.38 -29.88
CA MET A 1 -50.00 3.37 -28.88
C MET A 1 -50.01 2.84 -27.43
N LEU A 2 -50.67 1.72 -27.10
CA LEU A 2 -50.73 1.16 -25.74
C LEU A 2 -49.61 0.15 -25.39
N VAL A 3 -48.94 -0.46 -26.37
CA VAL A 3 -47.89 -1.46 -26.13
C VAL A 3 -46.54 -0.83 -25.72
N PHE A 4 -46.24 0.40 -26.16
CA PHE A 4 -45.00 1.10 -25.79
C PHE A 4 -45.04 1.69 -24.37
N ILE A 5 -46.23 2.02 -23.84
CA ILE A 5 -46.39 2.59 -22.50
C ILE A 5 -46.13 1.50 -21.43
N LEU A 6 -46.61 0.28 -21.65
CA LEU A 6 -46.40 -0.83 -20.72
C LEU A 6 -44.92 -1.26 -20.60
N ILE A 7 -44.17 -1.22 -21.70
CA ILE A 7 -42.72 -1.51 -21.69
C ILE A 7 -41.95 -0.40 -20.97
N TYR A 8 -42.33 0.88 -21.15
CA TYR A 8 -41.71 2.01 -20.47
C TYR A 8 -41.93 1.96 -18.95
N TYR A 9 -43.14 1.62 -18.49
CA TYR A 9 -43.42 1.42 -17.06
C TYR A 9 -42.70 0.19 -16.49
N HIS A 10 -42.62 -0.92 -17.22
CA HIS A 10 -41.87 -2.09 -16.75
C HIS A 10 -40.36 -1.84 -16.64
N ILE A 11 -39.78 -1.06 -17.55
CA ILE A 11 -38.36 -0.68 -17.49
C ILE A 11 -38.10 0.28 -16.32
N LEU A 12 -39.01 1.22 -16.04
CA LEU A 12 -38.91 2.12 -14.88
C LEU A 12 -39.06 1.38 -13.54
N ASP A 13 -39.99 0.42 -13.44
CA ASP A 13 -40.13 -0.41 -12.24
C ASP A 13 -38.93 -1.34 -12.04
N PHE A 14 -38.35 -1.87 -13.12
CA PHE A 14 -37.15 -2.70 -13.03
C PHE A 14 -35.91 -1.87 -12.64
N LYS A 15 -35.76 -0.65 -13.17
CA LYS A 15 -34.69 0.29 -12.75
C LYS A 15 -34.86 0.76 -11.30
N ASN A 16 -36.10 1.02 -10.87
CA ASN A 16 -36.39 1.42 -9.50
C ASN A 16 -36.20 0.27 -8.49
N ASN A 17 -36.54 -0.98 -8.85
CA ASN A 17 -36.27 -2.14 -7.99
C ASN A 17 -34.79 -2.50 -7.89
N ILE A 18 -34.01 -2.32 -8.97
CA ILE A 18 -32.54 -2.50 -8.92
C ILE A 18 -31.90 -1.38 -8.09
N ASN A 19 -32.30 -0.12 -8.27
CA ASN A 19 -31.79 0.99 -7.47
C ASN A 19 -32.18 0.87 -6.00
N ASN A 20 -33.40 0.41 -5.68
CA ASN A 20 -33.81 0.22 -4.29
C ASN A 20 -33.13 -0.98 -3.63
N ASN A 21 -32.90 -2.10 -4.33
CA ASN A 21 -32.12 -3.22 -3.78
C ASN A 21 -30.64 -2.90 -3.62
N ILE A 22 -30.06 -2.12 -4.54
CA ILE A 22 -28.69 -1.63 -4.44
C ILE A 22 -28.60 -0.63 -3.28
N MET A 23 -29.48 0.36 -3.19
CA MET A 23 -29.52 1.33 -2.08
C MET A 23 -29.81 0.68 -0.73
N TYR A 24 -30.65 -0.36 -0.65
CA TYR A 24 -30.83 -1.15 0.58
C TYR A 24 -29.56 -1.91 0.94
N LYS A 25 -28.85 -2.52 -0.02
CA LYS A 25 -27.53 -3.13 0.21
C LYS A 25 -26.50 -2.08 0.68
N TYR A 26 -26.47 -0.90 0.06
CA TYR A 26 -25.59 0.20 0.45
C TYR A 26 -25.96 0.77 1.83
N SER A 27 -27.24 0.83 2.21
CA SER A 27 -27.65 1.28 3.55
C SER A 27 -27.29 0.27 4.65
N ILE A 28 -27.27 -1.02 4.34
CA ILE A 28 -26.84 -2.09 5.26
C ILE A 28 -25.31 -2.07 5.45
N PHE A 29 -24.54 -1.64 4.43
CA PHE A 29 -23.09 -1.42 4.56
C PHE A 29 -22.72 -0.02 5.10
N ALA A 30 -23.59 0.98 4.92
CA ALA A 30 -23.37 2.38 5.32
C ALA A 30 -24.28 2.83 6.47
N ARG A 31 -24.50 2.00 7.49
CA ARG A 31 -24.88 2.46 8.86
C ARG A 31 -24.89 1.31 9.85
N LYS A 32 -23.74 0.67 10.03
CA LYS A 32 -23.36 0.17 11.36
C LYS A 32 -22.15 0.97 11.79
N LYS A 33 -22.42 2.12 12.41
CA LYS A 33 -21.50 2.73 13.38
C LYS A 33 -21.42 1.72 14.53
N SER A 34 -20.71 0.62 14.33
CA SER A 34 -20.41 -0.29 15.41
C SER A 34 -19.58 0.53 16.37
N SER A 35 -20.14 0.76 17.54
CA SER A 35 -19.38 1.13 18.72
C SER A 35 -18.44 -0.03 19.05
N ILE A 36 -17.40 -0.22 18.26
CA ILE A 36 -16.21 -0.91 18.71
C ILE A 36 -15.61 0.06 19.72
N ARG A 37 -15.80 -0.27 21.00
CA ARG A 37 -15.13 0.42 22.10
C ARG A 37 -13.65 0.52 21.73
N ASN A 38 -13.14 1.76 21.76
CA ASN A 38 -11.75 2.12 21.52
C ASN A 38 -10.79 1.09 22.14
N ASN A 39 -10.23 0.20 21.32
CA ASN A 39 -9.02 -0.54 21.64
C ASN A 39 -7.81 0.24 21.08
N GLY A 40 -7.86 1.58 21.18
CA GLY A 40 -6.89 2.48 20.55
C GLY A 40 -5.45 2.22 21.01
N SER A 41 -5.29 1.56 22.16
CA SER A 41 -4.02 1.17 22.76
C SER A 41 -3.46 -0.17 22.29
N LYS A 42 -4.11 -0.94 21.41
CA LYS A 42 -3.55 -2.20 20.89
C LYS A 42 -3.26 -2.13 19.40
N LEU A 43 -2.28 -2.91 18.94
CA LEU A 43 -1.94 -3.00 17.51
C LEU A 43 -2.34 -4.33 16.89
N ILE A 44 -1.98 -5.45 17.50
CA ILE A 44 -2.44 -6.81 17.14
C ILE A 44 -2.72 -7.52 18.46
N ASP A 45 -1.66 -7.98 19.10
CA ASP A 45 -1.60 -8.66 20.40
C ASP A 45 -0.80 -7.86 21.44
N ILE A 46 -0.09 -6.80 21.02
CA ILE A 46 0.65 -5.89 21.90
C ILE A 46 -0.11 -4.61 22.26
N ASP A 47 0.25 -4.04 23.41
CA ASP A 47 -0.05 -2.64 23.71
C ASP A 47 0.82 -1.71 22.85
N PHE A 48 0.24 -0.60 22.44
CA PHE A 48 0.72 0.23 21.35
C PHE A 48 0.39 1.70 21.56
N HIS A 49 1.39 2.53 21.29
CA HIS A 49 1.25 3.95 21.07
C HIS A 49 2.22 4.39 19.97
N TYR A 50 1.99 5.58 19.44
CA TYR A 50 2.95 6.23 18.55
C TYR A 50 3.98 6.98 19.40
N ASN A 51 5.26 6.66 19.22
CA ASN A 51 6.37 7.42 19.81
C ASN A 51 6.55 8.76 19.10
N ILE A 52 6.37 8.76 17.77
CA ILE A 52 6.35 9.95 16.93
C ILE A 52 5.08 9.87 16.08
N PHE A 53 4.31 10.95 16.09
CA PHE A 53 3.07 11.09 15.35
C PHE A 53 3.03 12.44 14.66
N ASN A 54 2.94 12.42 13.32
CA ASN A 54 2.66 13.58 12.50
C ASN A 54 1.34 13.37 11.78
N LEU A 55 0.54 14.41 11.60
CA LEU A 55 -0.77 14.34 10.97
C LEU A 55 -0.69 14.79 9.51
N ALA A 56 -1.05 13.92 8.56
CA ALA A 56 -0.87 14.19 7.13
C ALA A 56 -2.13 14.65 6.38
N CYS A 57 -3.32 14.10 6.69
CA CYS A 57 -4.52 14.25 5.84
C CYS A 57 -5.69 14.99 6.51
N LYS A 58 -5.42 15.92 7.43
CA LYS A 58 -6.52 16.57 8.20
C LYS A 58 -7.35 17.54 7.35
N ASP A 59 -6.67 18.33 6.52
CA ASP A 59 -7.28 19.42 5.75
C ASP A 59 -7.15 19.20 4.23
N ASP A 60 -6.39 18.19 3.84
CA ASP A 60 -6.21 17.76 2.46
C ASP A 60 -6.83 16.36 2.30
N HIS A 61 -7.56 16.16 1.21
CA HIS A 61 -8.21 14.89 0.87
C HIS A 61 -7.47 14.27 -0.32
N PRO A 62 -6.21 13.83 -0.16
CA PRO A 62 -5.42 13.34 -1.26
C PRO A 62 -6.04 12.04 -1.79
N GLU A 63 -6.02 11.87 -3.12
CA GLU A 63 -6.54 10.66 -3.77
C GLU A 63 -5.81 9.39 -3.28
N PHE A 64 -4.54 9.52 -2.91
CA PHE A 64 -3.76 8.44 -2.32
C PHE A 64 -2.72 8.95 -1.32
N VAL A 65 -2.30 8.09 -0.39
CA VAL A 65 -1.22 8.36 0.57
C VAL A 65 -0.11 7.35 0.39
N ILE A 66 1.14 7.78 0.50
CA ILE A 66 2.30 6.90 0.42
C ILE A 66 2.86 6.63 1.82
N PHE A 67 3.05 5.35 2.14
CA PHE A 67 3.84 4.91 3.29
C PHE A 67 5.10 4.19 2.83
N VAL A 68 6.25 4.71 3.26
CA VAL A 68 7.55 4.09 3.04
C VAL A 68 7.98 3.37 4.32
N SER A 69 8.11 2.05 4.26
CA SER A 69 8.69 1.23 5.32
C SER A 69 10.20 1.46 5.35
N SER A 70 10.73 1.98 6.45
CA SER A 70 12.16 2.27 6.59
C SER A 70 12.71 1.72 7.89
N SER A 71 14.01 1.46 7.95
CA SER A 71 14.72 1.13 9.19
C SER A 71 15.14 2.39 9.93
N THR A 72 15.18 2.35 11.25
CA THR A 72 15.71 3.43 12.11
C THR A 72 17.10 3.92 11.71
N LEU A 73 17.92 3.08 11.07
CA LEU A 73 19.27 3.42 10.60
C LEU A 73 19.33 4.03 9.17
N ASN A 74 18.24 3.94 8.40
CA ASN A 74 18.23 4.30 6.97
C ASN A 74 18.04 5.80 6.69
N PHE A 75 18.65 6.68 7.50
CA PHE A 75 18.57 8.15 7.33
C PHE A 75 18.90 8.60 5.89
N LYS A 76 19.98 8.05 5.31
CA LYS A 76 20.42 8.41 3.95
C LYS A 76 19.42 8.01 2.87
N LYS A 77 18.70 6.89 3.05
CA LYS A 77 17.67 6.47 2.09
C LYS A 77 16.45 7.38 2.16
N ARG A 78 15.99 7.70 3.38
CA ARG A 78 14.89 8.66 3.57
C ARG A 78 15.24 10.02 2.99
N GLU A 79 16.45 10.53 3.24
CA GLU A 79 16.93 11.78 2.64
C GLU A 79 17.00 11.71 1.11
N ALA A 80 17.50 10.59 0.55
CA ALA A 80 17.54 10.38 -0.90
C ALA A 80 16.13 10.44 -1.51
N ILE A 81 15.13 9.85 -0.86
CA ILE A 81 13.72 9.91 -1.30
C ILE A 81 13.23 11.37 -1.26
N ARG A 82 13.39 12.07 -0.13
CA ARG A 82 12.97 13.47 0.04
C ARG A 82 13.62 14.41 -0.97
N SER A 83 14.89 14.22 -1.27
CA SER A 83 15.64 15.07 -2.20
C SER A 83 15.38 14.74 -3.67
N THR A 84 14.66 13.66 -3.98
CA THR A 84 14.45 13.20 -5.36
C THR A 84 12.98 13.01 -5.67
N TRP A 85 12.51 11.78 -5.88
CA TRP A 85 11.15 11.50 -6.33
C TRP A 85 10.09 11.83 -5.29
N GLY A 86 10.44 11.88 -4.00
CA GLY A 86 9.51 12.25 -2.92
C GLY A 86 9.33 13.76 -2.73
N ASN A 87 10.06 14.61 -3.48
CA ASN A 87 10.01 16.06 -3.31
C ASN A 87 8.77 16.69 -3.98
N ASN A 88 8.18 17.72 -3.37
CA ASN A 88 7.11 18.56 -3.93
C ASN A 88 5.91 17.76 -4.50
N GLN A 89 5.46 16.74 -3.78
CA GLN A 89 4.34 15.90 -4.19
C GLN A 89 3.03 16.37 -3.56
N SER A 90 1.94 16.32 -4.32
CA SER A 90 0.59 16.65 -3.82
C SER A 90 0.09 15.60 -2.81
N SER A 91 0.50 14.35 -2.96
CA SER A 91 0.13 13.26 -2.05
C SER A 91 1.13 13.17 -0.89
N PRO A 92 0.67 13.04 0.37
CA PRO A 92 1.56 12.88 1.51
C PRO A 92 2.42 11.61 1.42
N ILE A 93 3.69 11.74 1.78
CA ILE A 93 4.65 10.64 1.91
C ILE A 93 5.09 10.56 3.36
N LEU A 94 4.85 9.42 4.01
CA LEU A 94 5.19 9.19 5.41
C LEU A 94 6.18 8.02 5.54
N PHE A 95 7.16 8.17 6.42
CA PHE A 95 8.12 7.11 6.77
C PHE A 95 7.67 6.38 8.02
N ALA A 96 7.42 5.08 7.91
CA ALA A 96 7.07 4.24 9.05
C ALA A 96 8.31 3.58 9.66
N LEU A 97 8.50 3.79 10.97
CA LEU A 97 9.60 3.24 11.76
C LEU A 97 9.05 2.46 12.97
N GLY A 98 9.85 1.51 13.49
CA GLY A 98 9.70 1.01 14.86
C GLY A 98 10.55 1.82 15.85
N SER A 99 10.49 1.44 17.12
CA SER A 99 11.34 1.98 18.18
C SER A 99 12.76 1.41 18.10
N VAL A 100 13.71 2.16 18.64
CA VAL A 100 15.11 1.76 18.77
C VAL A 100 15.60 2.06 20.18
N GLN A 101 16.27 1.10 20.81
CA GLN A 101 16.75 1.26 22.19
C GLN A 101 17.93 2.23 22.30
N ASN A 102 18.72 2.35 21.23
CA ASN A 102 19.87 3.23 21.18
C ASN A 102 19.42 4.70 21.21
N LYS A 103 19.69 5.37 22.34
CA LYS A 103 19.31 6.77 22.58
C LYS A 103 19.93 7.76 21.58
N THR A 104 21.14 7.50 21.09
CA THR A 104 21.79 8.34 20.07
C THR A 104 21.04 8.26 18.75
N ILE A 105 20.66 7.06 18.30
CA ILE A 105 19.87 6.87 17.09
C ILE A 105 18.48 7.51 17.27
N GLN A 106 17.82 7.30 18.42
CA GLN A 106 16.52 7.94 18.67
C GLN A 106 16.61 9.47 18.67
N SER A 107 17.67 10.05 19.24
CA SER A 107 17.91 11.51 19.20
C SER A 107 18.08 12.02 17.76
N GLN A 108 18.75 11.24 16.89
CA GLN A 108 18.89 11.58 15.47
C GLN A 108 17.55 11.49 14.74
N ILE A 109 16.72 10.49 15.04
CA ILE A 109 15.35 10.37 14.49
C ILE A 109 14.49 11.55 14.93
N ASN A 110 14.58 11.96 16.20
CA ASN A 110 13.83 13.12 16.69
C ASN A 110 14.24 14.40 15.94
N ALA A 111 15.54 14.64 15.75
CA ALA A 111 16.04 15.79 14.98
C ALA A 111 15.64 15.73 13.50
N GLU A 112 15.63 14.55 12.89
CA GLU A 112 15.10 14.34 11.54
C GLU A 112 13.60 14.68 11.48
N ASN A 113 12.84 14.23 12.47
CA ASN A 113 11.40 14.48 12.54
C ASN A 113 11.08 15.97 12.76
N GLU A 114 11.82 16.66 13.62
CA GLU A 114 11.67 18.11 13.82
C GLU A 114 11.87 18.88 12.52
N ARG A 115 12.74 18.40 11.63
CA ARG A 115 13.01 19.02 10.34
C ARG A 115 11.96 18.72 9.28
N TYR A 116 11.46 17.48 9.20
CA TYR A 116 10.65 17.03 8.06
C TYR A 116 9.20 16.71 8.40
N SER A 117 8.89 16.42 9.67
CA SER A 117 7.52 16.12 10.17
C SER A 117 6.78 15.03 9.38
N ASP A 118 7.52 14.04 8.86
CA ASP A 118 7.00 13.00 7.97
C ASP A 118 7.21 11.57 8.53
N ILE A 119 7.62 11.44 9.79
CA ILE A 119 7.88 10.15 10.44
C ILE A 119 6.66 9.70 11.27
N ILE A 120 6.27 8.44 11.13
CA ILE A 120 5.35 7.76 12.04
C ILE A 120 6.14 6.63 12.72
N GLN A 121 6.36 6.75 14.02
CA GLN A 121 7.13 5.76 14.79
C GLN A 121 6.25 5.02 15.78
N GLY A 122 6.21 3.69 15.68
CA GLY A 122 5.50 2.83 16.62
C GLY A 122 6.33 2.46 17.85
N SER A 123 5.67 2.10 18.95
CA SER A 123 6.31 1.70 20.20
C SER A 123 6.96 0.29 20.18
N PHE A 124 6.79 -0.49 19.11
CA PHE A 124 7.40 -1.82 18.94
C PHE A 124 8.83 -1.72 18.38
N GLU A 125 9.73 -2.61 18.78
CA GLU A 125 11.12 -2.59 18.33
C GLU A 125 11.24 -2.83 16.81
N ASP A 126 12.06 -2.02 16.13
CA ASP A 126 12.26 -2.11 14.69
C ASP A 126 13.17 -3.28 14.29
N THR A 127 12.57 -4.45 14.07
CA THR A 127 13.26 -5.67 13.67
C THR A 127 12.51 -6.38 12.53
N TYR A 128 13.20 -7.26 11.81
CA TYR A 128 12.58 -8.12 10.78
C TYR A 128 11.40 -8.93 11.34
N ARG A 129 11.51 -9.43 12.58
CA ARG A 129 10.44 -10.21 13.22
C ARG A 129 9.24 -9.37 13.66
N ASN A 130 9.34 -8.05 13.58
CA ASN A 130 8.27 -7.11 13.93
C ASN A 130 7.73 -6.33 12.71
N LEU A 131 8.10 -6.71 11.48
CA LEU A 131 7.63 -6.01 10.27
C LEU A 131 6.10 -5.99 10.16
N SER A 132 5.43 -7.06 10.59
CA SER A 132 3.96 -7.13 10.60
C SER A 132 3.31 -6.09 11.50
N TYR A 133 3.92 -5.77 12.65
CA TYR A 133 3.46 -4.64 13.47
C TYR A 133 3.61 -3.33 12.71
N LYS A 134 4.75 -3.12 12.05
CA LYS A 134 4.98 -1.92 11.24
C LYS A 134 3.95 -1.75 10.13
N GLN A 135 3.63 -2.82 9.41
CA GLN A 135 2.65 -2.75 8.33
C GLN A 135 1.21 -2.55 8.87
N VAL A 136 0.82 -3.25 9.94
CA VAL A 136 -0.49 -3.03 10.58
C VAL A 136 -0.60 -1.63 11.19
N MET A 137 0.50 -1.05 11.67
CA MET A 137 0.54 0.34 12.14
C MET A 137 0.23 1.33 11.00
N MET A 138 0.76 1.10 9.80
CA MET A 138 0.41 1.90 8.61
C MET A 138 -1.09 1.79 8.32
N LEU A 139 -1.64 0.56 8.29
CA LEU A 139 -3.07 0.34 8.07
C LEU A 139 -3.92 1.08 9.12
N LYS A 140 -3.55 0.96 10.40
CA LYS A 140 -4.21 1.64 11.52
C LYS A 140 -4.16 3.15 11.37
N TYR A 141 -3.01 3.71 11.00
CA TYR A 141 -2.84 5.14 10.80
C TYR A 141 -3.74 5.64 9.66
N VAL A 142 -3.63 5.03 8.47
CA VAL A 142 -4.37 5.45 7.28
C VAL A 142 -5.88 5.33 7.48
N ASN A 143 -6.32 4.20 8.03
CA ASN A 143 -7.74 3.98 8.36
C ASN A 143 -8.32 5.05 9.29
N LYS A 144 -7.50 5.64 10.18
CA LYS A 144 -7.97 6.61 11.16
C LYS A 144 -7.79 8.07 10.73
N TYR A 145 -6.68 8.38 10.07
CA TYR A 145 -6.24 9.76 9.84
C TYR A 145 -6.23 10.16 8.36
N CYS A 146 -6.44 9.22 7.44
CA CYS A 146 -6.51 9.45 5.99
C CYS A 146 -7.63 8.61 5.37
N SER A 147 -8.77 8.47 6.07
CA SER A 147 -9.87 7.58 5.67
C SER A 147 -10.58 7.98 4.38
N ASP A 148 -10.41 9.24 3.96
CA ASP A 148 -11.05 9.80 2.77
C ASP A 148 -10.22 9.62 1.50
N SER A 149 -8.95 9.19 1.63
CA SER A 149 -8.14 8.78 0.48
C SER A 149 -8.71 7.54 -0.19
N MET A 150 -8.52 7.41 -1.51
CA MET A 150 -8.96 6.22 -2.24
C MET A 150 -7.97 5.07 -2.11
N TYR A 151 -6.67 5.38 -2.01
CA TYR A 151 -5.62 4.37 -2.01
C TYR A 151 -4.53 4.60 -0.96
N LEU A 152 -3.98 3.49 -0.46
CA LEU A 152 -2.70 3.45 0.24
C LEU A 152 -1.66 2.83 -0.69
N VAL A 153 -0.58 3.56 -0.99
CA VAL A 153 0.60 3.02 -1.65
C VAL A 153 1.67 2.72 -0.60
N LYS A 154 1.86 1.44 -0.27
CA LYS A 154 2.95 0.97 0.59
C LYS A 154 4.16 0.65 -0.26
N MET A 155 5.35 1.06 0.17
CA MET A 155 6.60 0.60 -0.42
C MET A 155 7.73 0.51 0.61
N ASP A 156 8.84 -0.11 0.23
CA ASP A 156 10.07 -0.10 1.02
C ASP A 156 10.97 1.09 0.64
N ASP A 157 11.91 1.45 1.51
CA ASP A 157 12.80 2.61 1.34
C ASP A 157 13.89 2.44 0.26
N ASP A 158 13.86 1.34 -0.48
CA ASP A 158 14.74 1.02 -1.60
C ASP A 158 14.01 0.89 -2.95
N VAL A 159 12.76 1.35 -3.01
CA VAL A 159 11.99 1.47 -4.25
C VAL A 159 12.06 2.90 -4.78
N PHE A 160 12.24 3.02 -6.10
CA PHE A 160 12.11 4.30 -6.79
C PHE A 160 10.74 4.37 -7.48
N VAL A 161 10.15 5.56 -7.48
CA VAL A 161 8.82 5.83 -8.03
C VAL A 161 8.89 6.94 -9.06
N ASN A 162 8.33 6.68 -10.24
CA ASN A 162 7.99 7.74 -11.17
C ASN A 162 6.67 8.39 -10.72
N MET A 163 6.76 9.40 -9.86
CA MET A 163 5.59 10.02 -9.22
C MET A 163 4.56 10.59 -10.21
N GLN A 164 5.01 11.13 -11.34
CA GLN A 164 4.11 11.63 -12.37
C GLN A 164 3.34 10.48 -13.03
N GLN A 165 4.02 9.37 -13.34
CA GLN A 165 3.37 8.19 -13.90
C GLN A 165 2.47 7.49 -12.88
N LEU A 166 2.83 7.47 -11.58
CA LEU A 166 1.98 6.95 -10.51
C LEU A 166 0.69 7.76 -10.40
N THR A 167 0.77 9.09 -10.42
CA THR A 167 -0.40 9.97 -10.34
C THR A 167 -1.32 9.76 -11.54
N ASN A 168 -0.77 9.71 -12.76
CA ASN A 168 -1.55 9.41 -13.97
C ASN A 168 -2.20 8.02 -13.90
N PHE A 169 -1.46 7.01 -13.46
CA PHE A 169 -1.97 5.65 -13.32
C PHE A 169 -3.13 5.57 -12.33
N ILE A 170 -2.98 6.17 -11.14
CA ILE A 170 -4.05 6.19 -10.15
C ILE A 170 -5.27 6.93 -10.70
N HIS A 171 -5.08 8.15 -11.23
CA HIS A 171 -6.18 9.00 -11.65
C HIS A 171 -6.92 8.47 -12.89
N ASN A 172 -6.19 8.03 -13.92
CA ASN A 172 -6.75 7.71 -15.22
C ASN A 172 -7.11 6.22 -15.37
N ASP A 173 -6.43 5.32 -14.64
CA ASP A 173 -6.61 3.87 -14.82
C ASP A 173 -7.29 3.21 -13.61
N LEU A 174 -6.82 3.48 -12.39
CA LEU A 174 -7.37 2.85 -11.18
C LEU A 174 -8.68 3.50 -10.73
N SER A 175 -8.69 4.81 -10.47
CA SER A 175 -9.84 5.51 -9.91
C SER A 175 -11.13 5.31 -10.69
N PRO A 176 -11.15 5.24 -12.04
CA PRO A 176 -12.40 5.00 -12.75
C PRO A 176 -13.02 3.61 -12.52
N ASN A 177 -12.19 2.57 -12.32
CA ASN A 177 -12.63 1.18 -12.44
C ASN A 177 -12.36 0.30 -11.19
N TYR A 178 -11.39 0.67 -10.36
CA TYR A 178 -10.83 -0.15 -9.27
C TYR A 178 -10.70 0.63 -7.96
N LYS A 179 -11.77 1.33 -7.55
CA LYS A 179 -11.84 2.05 -6.27
C LYS A 179 -11.93 1.14 -5.04
N PHE A 180 -12.30 -0.11 -5.25
CA PHE A 180 -12.59 -1.08 -4.20
C PHE A 180 -11.99 -2.45 -4.53
N ASN A 181 -11.89 -3.32 -3.53
CA ASN A 181 -11.50 -4.72 -3.68
C ASN A 181 -10.12 -4.90 -4.37
N LEU A 182 -9.15 -4.05 -4.05
CA LEU A 182 -7.83 -4.02 -4.70
C LEU A 182 -6.68 -4.23 -3.71
N ILE A 183 -5.89 -5.29 -3.94
CA ILE A 183 -4.53 -5.50 -3.45
C ILE A 183 -3.65 -5.63 -4.68
N MET A 184 -2.92 -4.59 -5.04
CA MET A 184 -2.15 -4.55 -6.28
C MET A 184 -0.65 -4.58 -5.99
N GLY A 185 0.00 -5.69 -6.34
CA GLY A 185 1.42 -5.97 -6.11
C GLY A 185 1.89 -7.08 -7.05
N ASP A 186 3.10 -7.64 -6.90
CA ASP A 186 3.40 -8.88 -7.61
C ASP A 186 2.56 -10.01 -7.00
N VAL A 187 1.86 -10.82 -7.78
CA VAL A 187 0.95 -11.83 -7.21
C VAL A 187 1.63 -13.20 -7.12
N TYR A 188 1.89 -13.65 -5.91
CA TYR A 188 2.50 -14.95 -5.63
C TYR A 188 1.39 -15.93 -5.25
N ILE A 189 1.28 -17.02 -6.01
CA ILE A 189 0.28 -18.08 -5.83
C ILE A 189 1.00 -19.36 -5.43
N ASP A 190 0.50 -20.04 -4.39
CA ASP A 190 1.03 -21.31 -3.88
C ASP A 190 2.55 -21.29 -3.61
N ALA A 191 3.07 -20.13 -3.19
CA ALA A 191 4.49 -19.96 -2.91
C ALA A 191 4.90 -20.87 -1.73
N PRO A 192 5.99 -21.64 -1.86
CA PRO A 192 6.43 -22.52 -0.79
C PRO A 192 6.94 -21.72 0.40
N VAL A 193 6.64 -22.21 1.60
CA VAL A 193 7.18 -21.66 2.84
C VAL A 193 8.68 -21.95 2.89
N ILE A 194 9.50 -20.92 3.12
CA ILE A 194 10.96 -21.07 3.19
C ILE A 194 11.32 -21.80 4.48
N ARG A 195 11.69 -23.08 4.37
CA ARG A 195 12.12 -23.93 5.49
C ARG A 195 13.65 -23.98 5.67
N GLU A 196 14.38 -23.70 4.60
CA GLU A 196 15.84 -23.72 4.59
C GLU A 196 16.45 -22.54 5.36
N PRO A 197 17.68 -22.68 5.91
CA PRO A 197 18.38 -21.62 6.62
C PRO A 197 18.48 -20.32 5.80
N SER A 198 17.78 -19.28 6.27
CA SER A 198 17.81 -17.92 5.71
C SER A 198 17.22 -16.93 6.71
N THR A 199 17.34 -15.62 6.44
CA THR A 199 16.65 -14.58 7.20
C THR A 199 15.13 -14.79 7.23
N TRP A 200 14.60 -15.38 6.16
CA TRP A 200 13.16 -15.62 5.93
C TRP A 200 12.71 -17.03 6.30
N LYS A 201 13.54 -17.80 7.03
CA LYS A 201 13.17 -19.14 7.49
C LYS A 201 11.99 -19.08 8.45
N VAL A 202 10.96 -19.88 8.15
CA VAL A 202 9.74 -20.06 8.95
C VAL A 202 9.62 -21.51 9.37
N THR A 203 9.43 -21.74 10.66
CA THR A 203 9.27 -23.07 11.26
C THR A 203 7.84 -23.60 11.13
N PRO A 204 7.62 -24.93 11.17
CA PRO A 204 6.28 -25.51 11.16
C PRO A 204 5.40 -25.04 12.34
N GLU A 205 6.00 -24.70 13.47
CA GLU A 205 5.33 -24.15 14.65
C GLU A 205 4.80 -22.73 14.41
N GLU A 206 5.58 -21.89 13.72
CA GLU A 206 5.17 -20.55 13.33
C GLU A 206 4.10 -20.56 12.23
N PHE A 207 4.24 -21.47 11.25
CA PHE A 207 3.29 -21.63 10.16
C PHE A 207 3.27 -23.07 9.68
N SER A 208 2.20 -23.79 10.03
CA SER A 208 2.07 -25.23 9.77
C SER A 208 1.93 -25.61 8.29
N PRO A 209 1.16 -24.90 7.43
CA PRO A 209 1.08 -25.25 6.02
C PRO A 209 2.42 -25.13 5.30
N ASN A 210 2.58 -25.86 4.19
CA ASN A 210 3.82 -25.83 3.39
C ASN A 210 3.81 -24.78 2.27
N VAL A 211 2.66 -24.16 2.02
CA VAL A 211 2.47 -23.09 1.04
C VAL A 211 1.79 -21.90 1.71
N TYR A 212 2.19 -20.70 1.33
CA TYR A 212 1.53 -19.47 1.75
C TYR A 212 0.21 -19.28 0.99
N PRO A 213 -0.79 -18.59 1.59
CA PRO A 213 -1.93 -18.08 0.83
C PRO A 213 -1.45 -17.13 -0.27
N THR A 214 -2.27 -16.89 -1.29
CA THR A 214 -1.98 -15.85 -2.29
C THR A 214 -1.69 -14.52 -1.60
N TYR A 215 -0.53 -13.94 -1.91
CA TYR A 215 -0.05 -12.71 -1.29
C TYR A 215 0.77 -11.90 -2.30
N CYS A 216 1.07 -10.66 -1.94
CA CYS A 216 1.95 -9.79 -2.70
C CYS A 216 3.21 -9.48 -1.91
N PRO A 217 4.42 -9.74 -2.44
CA PRO A 217 5.66 -9.36 -1.79
C PRO A 217 5.71 -7.87 -1.43
N GLY A 218 6.31 -7.58 -0.27
CA GLY A 218 6.10 -6.32 0.45
C GLY A 218 6.62 -5.05 -0.23
N TYR A 219 7.54 -5.13 -1.18
CA TYR A 219 8.34 -3.97 -1.58
C TYR A 219 7.55 -2.85 -2.27
N ARG A 220 6.42 -3.15 -2.93
CA ARG A 220 5.45 -2.15 -3.40
C ARG A 220 4.06 -2.77 -3.52
N ILE A 221 3.07 -2.17 -2.86
CA ILE A 221 1.68 -2.62 -2.89
C ILE A 221 0.75 -1.42 -2.87
N ILE A 222 -0.27 -1.39 -3.73
CA ILE A 222 -1.37 -0.43 -3.69
C ILE A 222 -2.60 -1.14 -3.13
N TYR A 223 -3.18 -0.58 -2.08
CA TYR A 223 -4.42 -1.05 -1.48
C TYR A 223 -5.52 -0.03 -1.73
N SER A 224 -6.72 -0.48 -2.13
CA SER A 224 -7.90 0.36 -2.03
C SER A 224 -8.30 0.57 -0.56
N MET A 225 -8.95 1.69 -0.26
CA MET A 225 -9.25 2.06 1.13
C MET A 225 -10.16 1.06 1.85
N ASP A 226 -11.12 0.44 1.16
CA ASP A 226 -11.97 -0.62 1.73
C ASP A 226 -11.15 -1.85 2.17
N ILE A 227 -10.10 -2.18 1.42
CA ILE A 227 -9.15 -3.22 1.77
C ILE A 227 -8.31 -2.81 2.97
N VAL A 228 -7.81 -1.58 3.04
CA VAL A 228 -7.09 -1.07 4.22
C VAL A 228 -7.94 -1.23 5.49
N GLN A 229 -9.21 -0.83 5.42
CA GLN A 229 -10.18 -0.96 6.52
C GLN A 229 -10.44 -2.42 6.89
N TYR A 230 -10.60 -3.29 5.90
CA TYR A 230 -10.82 -4.72 6.10
C TYR A 230 -9.61 -5.39 6.76
N LEU A 231 -8.41 -5.19 6.22
CA LEU A 231 -7.17 -5.78 6.72
C LEU A 231 -6.86 -5.30 8.14
N HIS A 232 -7.00 -3.99 8.42
CA HIS A 232 -6.88 -3.48 9.79
C HIS A 232 -7.87 -4.17 10.72
N ARG A 233 -9.15 -4.32 10.33
CA ARG A 233 -10.14 -5.03 11.15
C ARG A 233 -9.77 -6.50 11.39
N GLN A 234 -9.28 -7.21 10.37
CA GLN A 234 -8.84 -8.60 10.55
C GLN A 234 -7.63 -8.71 11.46
N SER A 235 -6.70 -7.74 11.42
CA SER A 235 -5.55 -7.72 12.34
C SER A 235 -5.95 -7.59 13.82
N GLN A 236 -7.14 -7.06 14.10
CA GLN A 236 -7.69 -6.96 15.47
C GLN A 236 -8.47 -8.22 15.89
N ASN A 237 -8.62 -9.21 15.01
CA ASN A 237 -9.39 -10.41 15.31
C ASN A 237 -8.53 -11.37 16.16
N PRO A 238 -8.91 -11.70 17.40
CA PRO A 238 -8.11 -12.57 18.27
C PRO A 238 -7.99 -14.02 17.74
N ALA A 239 -8.82 -14.42 16.77
CA ALA A 239 -8.70 -15.71 16.11
C ALA A 239 -7.54 -15.76 15.08
N VAL A 240 -7.02 -14.60 14.66
CA VAL A 240 -5.87 -14.51 13.75
C VAL A 240 -4.60 -14.43 14.59
N LYS A 241 -3.73 -15.43 14.45
CA LYS A 241 -2.43 -15.43 15.12
C LYS A 241 -1.47 -14.48 14.41
N PHE A 242 -0.67 -13.76 15.18
CA PHE A 242 0.44 -12.98 14.65
C PHE A 242 1.37 -13.87 13.82
N PHE A 243 1.77 -13.36 12.65
CA PHE A 243 2.79 -13.97 11.81
C PHE A 243 3.72 -12.85 11.38
N TRP A 244 5.04 -13.07 11.45
CA TRP A 244 6.01 -11.98 11.42
C TRP A 244 6.36 -11.50 10.01
N VAL A 245 6.25 -12.37 9.00
CA VAL A 245 6.47 -12.06 7.59
C VAL A 245 5.31 -11.17 7.12
N ASP A 246 5.56 -9.87 7.00
CA ASP A 246 4.54 -8.82 6.88
C ASP A 246 3.70 -8.95 5.64
N ASP A 247 4.34 -9.15 4.50
CA ASP A 247 3.66 -9.26 3.22
C ASP A 247 2.74 -10.48 3.14
N VAL A 248 3.19 -11.64 3.62
CA VAL A 248 2.36 -12.85 3.78
C VAL A 248 1.25 -12.62 4.79
N PHE A 249 1.54 -11.98 5.93
CA PHE A 249 0.55 -11.75 6.98
C PHE A 249 -0.57 -10.83 6.49
N VAL A 250 -0.21 -9.65 6.00
CA VAL A 250 -1.16 -8.58 5.66
C VAL A 250 -1.86 -8.86 4.34
N SER A 251 -1.12 -9.11 3.27
CA SER A 251 -1.72 -9.29 1.95
C SER A 251 -2.19 -10.73 1.69
N GLY A 252 -1.80 -11.70 2.53
CA GLY A 252 -2.21 -13.10 2.42
C GLY A 252 -3.16 -13.55 3.53
N ILE A 253 -2.64 -13.72 4.74
CA ILE A 253 -3.40 -14.31 5.87
C ILE A 253 -4.62 -13.45 6.22
N LEU A 254 -4.45 -12.14 6.41
CA LEU A 254 -5.55 -11.22 6.69
C LEU A 254 -6.53 -11.11 5.52
N ALA A 255 -6.04 -11.23 4.28
CA ALA A 255 -6.84 -11.18 3.06
C ALA A 255 -7.50 -12.52 2.68
N SER A 256 -7.20 -13.62 3.37
CA SER A 256 -7.52 -15.00 2.94
C SER A 256 -9.00 -15.30 2.64
N LYS A 257 -9.93 -14.52 3.20
CA LYS A 257 -11.38 -14.66 2.95
C LYS A 257 -11.89 -13.83 1.77
N LEU A 258 -11.07 -12.92 1.26
CA LEU A 258 -11.39 -12.09 0.12
C LEU A 258 -11.17 -12.88 -1.17
N LYS A 259 -11.96 -12.58 -2.19
CA LYS A 259 -11.88 -13.23 -3.50
C LYS A 259 -11.57 -12.18 -4.56
N ASP A 260 -10.69 -12.54 -5.47
CA ASP A 260 -10.31 -11.73 -6.64
C ASP A 260 -9.84 -10.30 -6.29
N VAL A 261 -9.10 -10.16 -5.19
CA VAL A 261 -8.52 -8.87 -4.76
C VAL A 261 -7.10 -8.65 -5.26
N HIS A 262 -6.32 -9.71 -5.43
CA HIS A 262 -4.92 -9.64 -5.84
C HIS A 262 -4.80 -9.37 -7.33
N LYS A 263 -4.21 -8.23 -7.69
CA LYS A 263 -4.00 -7.80 -9.07
C LYS A 263 -2.52 -7.54 -9.33
N ASP A 264 -1.99 -8.06 -10.42
CA ASP A 264 -0.56 -8.03 -10.71
C ASP A 264 -0.08 -6.64 -11.17
N ILE A 265 0.96 -6.10 -10.54
CA ILE A 265 1.60 -4.83 -10.92
C ILE A 265 2.95 -5.00 -11.65
N GLY A 266 3.42 -6.23 -11.77
CA GLY A 266 4.71 -6.57 -12.38
C GLY A 266 5.00 -5.83 -13.68
N PRO A 267 4.06 -5.80 -14.66
CA PRO A 267 4.23 -5.09 -15.92
C PRO A 267 4.55 -3.60 -15.81
N LEU A 268 4.19 -2.92 -14.71
CA LEU A 268 4.46 -1.49 -14.49
C LEU A 268 5.78 -1.25 -13.75
N THR A 269 6.60 -2.28 -13.59
CA THR A 269 7.83 -2.21 -12.79
C THR A 269 9.07 -2.41 -13.65
N ALA A 270 9.93 -1.41 -13.67
CA ALA A 270 11.24 -1.54 -14.28
C ALA A 270 12.16 -2.37 -13.38
N THR A 271 12.65 -3.48 -13.92
CA THR A 271 13.68 -4.29 -13.24
C THR A 271 15.00 -3.54 -13.17
N HIS A 272 15.91 -3.96 -12.28
CA HIS A 272 17.26 -3.41 -12.23
C HIS A 272 17.99 -3.43 -13.58
N THR A 273 17.83 -4.50 -14.37
CA THR A 273 18.36 -4.57 -15.74
C THR A 273 17.76 -3.49 -16.62
N ARG A 274 16.45 -3.29 -16.53
CA ARG A 274 15.74 -2.29 -17.32
C ARG A 274 16.16 -0.86 -16.95
N VAL A 275 16.33 -0.58 -15.66
CA VAL A 275 16.86 0.71 -15.19
C VAL A 275 18.25 0.98 -15.77
N LYS A 276 19.16 0.00 -15.73
CA LYS A 276 20.49 0.14 -16.36
C LYS A 276 20.38 0.48 -17.85
N GLN A 277 19.44 -0.12 -18.55
CA GLN A 277 19.23 0.15 -19.98
C GLN A 277 18.69 1.56 -20.24
N TYR A 278 17.87 2.11 -19.36
CA TYR A 278 17.45 3.51 -19.47
C TYR A 278 18.64 4.45 -19.28
N LEU A 279 19.41 4.24 -18.21
CA LEU A 279 20.50 5.14 -17.83
C LEU A 279 21.68 5.13 -18.82
N ASN A 280 21.87 4.03 -19.56
CA ASN A 280 22.89 3.96 -20.61
C ASN A 280 22.35 4.22 -22.03
N GLY A 281 21.07 4.56 -22.17
CA GLY A 281 20.43 4.87 -23.45
C GLY A 281 20.13 3.66 -24.35
N SER A 282 20.32 2.43 -23.88
CA SER A 282 20.01 1.21 -24.65
C SER A 282 18.53 0.81 -24.63
N ALA A 283 17.71 1.48 -23.83
CA ALA A 283 16.26 1.31 -23.81
C ALA A 283 15.53 2.66 -23.85
N LYS A 284 14.43 2.69 -24.61
CA LYS A 284 13.45 3.79 -24.54
C LYS A 284 12.60 3.68 -23.28
N TYR A 285 12.16 4.83 -22.78
CA TYR A 285 11.16 4.90 -21.72
C TYR A 285 9.89 4.13 -22.12
N ASP A 286 9.37 3.32 -21.21
CA ASP A 286 8.19 2.48 -21.46
C ASP A 286 7.05 2.77 -20.46
N CYS A 287 7.08 3.90 -19.76
CA CYS A 287 6.05 4.28 -18.81
C CYS A 287 5.94 3.36 -17.58
N PHE A 288 7.08 2.93 -17.04
CA PHE A 288 7.11 2.29 -15.73
C PHE A 288 6.62 3.26 -14.63
N VAL A 289 5.97 2.71 -13.61
CA VAL A 289 5.53 3.43 -12.40
C VAL A 289 6.56 3.24 -11.29
N PHE A 290 7.03 2.01 -11.10
CA PHE A 290 7.97 1.64 -10.06
C PHE A 290 9.26 1.10 -10.66
N SER A 291 10.37 1.16 -9.93
CA SER A 291 11.54 0.37 -10.27
C SER A 291 12.13 -0.32 -9.04
N SER A 292 12.58 -1.56 -9.23
CA SER A 292 13.09 -2.38 -8.13
C SER A 292 14.52 -2.03 -7.73
N PHE A 293 14.77 -2.15 -6.43
CA PHE A 293 16.06 -2.18 -5.73
C PHE A 293 16.87 -0.88 -5.67
N SER A 294 17.32 -0.57 -4.44
CA SER A 294 18.01 0.63 -3.95
C SER A 294 18.79 1.41 -5.00
N PHE A 295 18.32 2.64 -5.17
CA PHE A 295 19.07 3.75 -5.70
C PHE A 295 19.37 4.69 -4.50
N ASP A 296 20.66 4.87 -4.18
CA ASP A 296 21.09 5.97 -3.31
C ASP A 296 20.74 7.32 -3.97
N ILE A 297 21.06 8.42 -3.30
CA ILE A 297 20.76 9.76 -3.82
C ILE A 297 21.28 10.01 -5.24
N ASN A 298 22.45 9.49 -5.62
CA ASN A 298 23.03 9.71 -6.95
C ASN A 298 22.22 8.97 -8.01
N LYS A 299 21.93 7.72 -7.69
CA LYS A 299 21.24 6.77 -8.54
C LYS A 299 19.76 7.19 -8.73
N ASN A 300 19.12 7.72 -7.68
CA ASN A 300 17.80 8.37 -7.79
C ASN A 300 17.88 9.63 -8.65
N GLY A 301 18.93 10.45 -8.45
CA GLY A 301 19.16 11.66 -9.25
C GLY A 301 19.29 11.38 -10.75
N GLN A 302 20.03 10.34 -11.14
CA GLN A 302 20.16 9.88 -12.53
C GLN A 302 18.81 9.48 -13.14
N MET A 303 17.97 8.77 -12.37
CA MET A 303 16.62 8.42 -12.81
C MET A 303 15.73 9.65 -12.96
N MET A 304 15.80 10.60 -12.02
CA MET A 304 15.06 11.86 -12.14
C MET A 304 15.49 12.64 -13.37
N GLU A 305 16.79 12.71 -13.68
CA GLU A 305 17.31 13.36 -14.89
C GLU A 305 16.83 12.66 -16.16
N PHE A 306 16.89 11.32 -16.20
CA PHE A 306 16.34 10.53 -17.29
C PHE A 306 14.87 10.85 -17.55
N LEU A 307 14.06 10.93 -16.48
CA LEU A 307 12.62 11.21 -16.56
C LEU A 307 12.27 12.64 -16.99
N ARG A 308 13.11 13.65 -16.68
CA ARG A 308 12.85 15.05 -17.11
C ARG A 308 12.70 15.21 -18.62
N ASN A 309 13.34 14.33 -19.38
CA ASN A 309 13.30 14.35 -20.84
C ASN A 309 12.24 13.41 -21.43
N GLN A 310 11.41 12.77 -20.59
CA GLN A 310 10.35 11.87 -21.04
C GLN A 310 8.98 12.54 -20.93
N THR A 311 8.08 12.20 -21.86
CA THR A 311 6.66 12.52 -21.72
C THR A 311 5.98 11.36 -20.99
N PRO A 312 5.31 11.59 -19.85
CA PRO A 312 4.56 10.54 -19.16
C PRO A 312 3.44 9.99 -20.04
N CYS A 313 3.16 8.70 -19.91
CA CYS A 313 1.99 8.12 -20.53
C CYS A 313 0.72 8.62 -19.83
N PHE A 314 -0.31 8.88 -20.63
CA PHE A 314 -1.65 9.18 -20.14
C PHE A 314 -2.25 7.98 -19.38
N SER A 315 -2.10 6.78 -19.94
CA SER A 315 -2.60 5.52 -19.38
C SER A 315 -1.57 4.42 -19.57
N VAL A 316 -1.53 3.47 -18.63
CA VAL A 316 -0.72 2.24 -18.70
C VAL A 316 -1.57 0.98 -18.50
N SER A 317 -2.90 1.12 -18.51
CA SER A 317 -3.89 0.04 -18.36
C SER A 317 -3.71 -1.09 -19.37
N ASN A 318 -3.30 -0.78 -20.60
CA ASN A 318 -3.03 -1.75 -21.66
C ASN A 318 -1.89 -2.72 -21.31
N ARG A 319 -1.01 -2.38 -20.37
CA ARG A 319 0.07 -3.26 -19.88
C ARG A 319 -0.42 -4.26 -18.84
N LEU A 320 -1.63 -4.06 -18.29
CA LEU A 320 -2.19 -4.85 -17.20
C LEU A 320 -3.25 -5.81 -17.75
N ILE A 321 -2.92 -7.09 -17.85
CA ILE A 321 -3.81 -8.11 -18.44
C ILE A 321 -5.17 -8.15 -17.74
N TRP A 322 -5.20 -7.97 -16.41
CA TRP A 322 -6.42 -8.03 -15.62
C TRP A 322 -7.30 -6.79 -15.74
N MET A 323 -6.81 -5.69 -16.33
CA MET A 323 -7.65 -4.52 -16.67
C MET A 323 -8.36 -4.64 -18.01
N ASN A 324 -7.96 -5.62 -18.82
CA ASN A 324 -8.51 -5.86 -20.16
C ASN A 324 -9.45 -7.08 -20.22
N LYS A 325 -9.82 -7.62 -19.06
CA LYS A 325 -10.79 -8.71 -18.88
C LYS A 325 -12.04 -8.15 -18.23
#